data_AF-A0A849ZGR7-F1
#
_entry.id   AF-A0A849ZGR7-F1
#
_cell.length_a   1.000
_cell.length_b   1.000
_cell.length_c   1.000
_cell.angle_alpha   90.00
_cell.angle_beta   90.00
_cell.angle_gamma   90.00
#
_symmetry.space_group_name_H-M   'P 1'
#
loop_
_entity.id
_entity.type
_entity.pdbx_description
1 polymer ?
#
loop_
_entity_poly.entity_id
_entity_poly.type
_entity_poly.pdbx_seq_one_letter_code
_entity_poly.pdbx_strand_id
1 'polypeptide(L)'
;MTVRTRRLVLIGALLSGMALFDQPRDAEACIHGMSQQVDPVPMAVAEAELLLDQGKPRAAVAKLKSVDATLIDRKPGAGPVSDRALRVIARAAARTGGSAPLGFANEPEGEGAEGKRIDWATNVMRELAQKQPGDAGISTDLAEVLAGTPAQGPEAQRVLTELEGADLIISGHAYAALARLRSASHPDRPAFLSAARTALDNGRIQIDLARCSRMTKDKAACSVADPREISASEPKPPAYAKPAVPARSNSSLLGLIRT
;
A
#
# COMPACT_ATOMS: atom_id res chain seq x y z
N MET A 1 -16.18 31.50 -24.14
CA MET A 1 -17.11 31.73 -23.02
C MET A 1 -16.31 32.26 -21.84
N THR A 2 -16.51 33.54 -21.51
CA THR A 2 -15.74 34.34 -20.57
C THR A 2 -16.63 34.69 -19.37
N VAL A 3 -16.27 34.27 -18.15
CA VAL A 3 -16.98 34.62 -16.92
C VAL A 3 -15.93 34.98 -15.85
N ARG A 4 -15.61 36.27 -15.70
CA ARG A 4 -16.11 37.24 -14.71
C ARG A 4 -15.65 36.98 -13.27
N THR A 5 -14.55 37.64 -12.95
CA THR A 5 -14.04 38.07 -11.65
C THR A 5 -15.10 38.83 -10.83
N ARG A 6 -15.20 38.54 -9.53
CA ARG A 6 -15.78 39.44 -8.53
C ARG A 6 -14.83 39.63 -7.36
N ARG A 7 -14.44 40.90 -7.17
CA ARG A 7 -13.76 41.46 -6.01
C ARG A 7 -14.81 41.82 -4.93
N LEU A 8 -14.47 41.61 -3.67
CA LEU A 8 -15.13 42.13 -2.45
C LEU A 8 -13.95 42.40 -1.49
N VAL A 9 -13.38 43.61 -1.43
CA VAL A 9 -13.80 44.84 -0.73
C VAL A 9 -13.97 44.64 0.79
N LEU A 10 -12.97 45.17 1.51
CA LEU A 10 -12.91 45.49 2.95
C LEU A 10 -14.15 46.23 3.45
N ILE A 11 -14.43 46.17 4.77
CA ILE A 11 -14.54 47.34 5.68
C ILE A 11 -14.94 46.88 7.09
N GLY A 12 -14.28 47.48 8.10
CA GLY A 12 -14.82 47.74 9.44
C GLY A 12 -14.45 46.73 10.53
N ALA A 13 -14.21 47.09 11.78
CA ALA A 13 -14.13 48.39 12.44
C ALA A 13 -13.48 48.19 13.82
N LEU A 14 -12.82 49.24 14.28
CA LEU A 14 -12.31 49.46 15.64
C LEU A 14 -13.32 49.09 16.75
N LEU A 15 -12.84 48.43 17.80
CA LEU A 15 -13.37 48.55 19.15
C LEU A 15 -12.25 48.26 20.16
N SER A 16 -11.64 49.34 20.63
CA SER A 16 -10.70 49.38 21.74
C SER A 16 -11.48 49.27 23.05
N GLY A 17 -11.38 48.14 23.74
CA GLY A 17 -11.83 47.96 25.12
C GLY A 17 -10.63 47.72 26.03
N MET A 18 -10.30 48.70 26.86
CA MET A 18 -9.36 48.54 27.98
C MET A 18 -10.03 47.67 29.06
N ALA A 19 -9.61 46.42 29.19
CA ALA A 19 -9.85 45.61 30.37
C ALA A 19 -8.61 45.69 31.27
N LEU A 20 -8.86 46.10 32.52
CA LEU A 20 -7.89 46.22 33.59
C LEU A 20 -7.29 44.85 33.95
N PHE A 21 -6.00 44.91 34.30
CA PHE A 21 -5.13 43.82 34.72
C PHE A 21 -5.67 43.06 35.94
N ASP A 22 -6.14 41.84 35.71
CA ASP A 22 -5.99 40.75 36.67
C ASP A 22 -4.83 39.91 36.15
N GLN A 23 -3.65 40.05 36.76
CA GLN A 23 -2.49 39.25 36.34
C GLN A 23 -2.69 37.84 36.87
N PRO A 24 -2.95 36.83 36.01
CA PRO A 24 -2.88 35.45 36.45
C PRO A 24 -1.46 35.24 36.97
N ARG A 25 -1.33 35.00 38.28
CA ARG A 25 -0.11 34.39 38.82
C ARG A 25 0.01 33.05 38.12
N ASP A 26 1.15 32.80 37.49
CA ASP A 26 1.46 31.54 36.82
C ASP A 26 1.24 30.39 37.81
N ALA A 27 0.04 29.81 37.77
CA ALA A 27 -0.18 28.48 38.26
C ALA A 27 0.56 27.59 37.28
N GLU A 28 1.86 27.41 37.52
CA GLU A 28 2.68 26.32 37.00
C GLU A 28 2.17 25.01 37.62
N ALA A 29 0.89 24.74 37.38
CA ALA A 29 0.21 23.52 37.71
C ALA A 29 0.72 22.48 36.72
N CYS A 30 1.85 21.89 37.07
CA CYS A 30 2.23 20.52 36.73
C CYS A 30 1.76 20.07 35.33
N ILE A 31 2.14 20.80 34.28
CA ILE A 31 2.29 20.18 32.97
C ILE A 31 3.53 19.31 33.10
N HIS A 32 3.38 18.17 33.77
CA HIS A 32 4.23 17.03 33.50
C HIS A 32 3.97 16.71 32.02
N GLY A 33 4.79 17.32 31.16
CA GLY A 33 4.69 17.19 29.71
C GLY A 33 4.73 15.72 29.35
N MET A 34 3.55 15.13 29.21
CA MET A 34 3.40 13.80 28.65
C MET A 34 3.73 13.92 27.18
N SER A 35 5.01 13.76 26.83
CA SER A 35 5.36 13.45 25.47
C SER A 35 4.76 12.08 25.19
N GLN A 36 3.68 12.05 24.41
CA GLN A 36 3.15 10.78 23.92
C GLN A 36 4.27 10.14 23.09
N GLN A 37 4.82 9.05 23.60
CA GLN A 37 5.74 8.22 22.82
C GLN A 37 4.90 7.47 21.79
N VAL A 38 4.62 8.15 20.67
CA VAL A 38 3.91 7.56 19.55
C VAL A 38 4.85 6.59 18.86
N ASP A 39 4.47 5.31 18.80
CA ASP A 39 5.16 4.34 17.96
C ASP A 39 5.13 4.85 16.51
N PRO A 40 6.30 5.03 15.85
CA PRO A 40 6.33 5.53 14.48
C PRO A 40 5.80 4.51 13.45
N VAL A 41 5.70 3.22 13.79
CA VAL A 41 5.38 2.15 12.84
C VAL A 41 3.96 2.27 12.27
N PRO A 42 2.87 2.42 13.06
CA PRO A 42 1.52 2.55 12.50
C PRO A 42 1.37 3.72 11.51
N MET A 43 1.99 4.86 11.80
CA MET A 43 1.96 6.02 10.91
C MET A 43 2.70 5.74 9.60
N ALA A 44 3.88 5.10 9.68
CA ALA A 44 4.63 4.73 8.50
C ALA A 44 3.92 3.67 7.63
N VAL A 45 3.16 2.76 8.24
CA VAL A 45 2.31 1.80 7.52
C VAL A 45 1.23 2.53 6.72
N ALA A 46 0.52 3.48 7.35
CA ALA A 46 -0.50 4.27 6.64
C ALA A 46 0.10 5.10 5.49
N GLU A 47 1.28 5.70 5.69
CA GLU A 47 1.99 6.41 4.62
C GLU A 47 2.42 5.47 3.49
N ALA A 48 2.89 4.26 3.82
CA ALA A 48 3.31 3.26 2.83
C ALA A 48 2.12 2.73 2.01
N GLU A 49 0.96 2.51 2.63
CA GLU A 49 -0.29 2.17 1.92
C GLU A 49 -0.65 3.27 0.91
N LEU A 50 -0.59 4.54 1.32
CA LEU A 50 -0.85 5.68 0.44
C LEU A 50 0.16 5.76 -0.72
N LEU A 51 1.45 5.54 -0.47
CA LEU A 51 2.48 5.49 -1.52
C LEU A 51 2.21 4.37 -2.51
N LEU A 52 1.81 3.20 -2.00
CA LEU A 52 1.51 2.03 -2.81
C LEU A 52 0.28 2.27 -3.71
N ASP A 53 -0.76 2.93 -3.20
CA ASP A 53 -1.96 3.31 -3.97
C ASP A 53 -1.69 4.45 -4.98
N GLN A 54 -0.58 5.18 -4.82
CA GLN A 54 -0.09 6.14 -5.81
C GLN A 54 0.77 5.49 -6.91
N GLY A 55 0.90 4.15 -6.92
CA GLY A 55 1.79 3.45 -7.85
C GLY A 55 3.28 3.65 -7.54
N LYS A 56 3.63 3.87 -6.27
CA LYS A 56 5.03 4.02 -5.83
C LYS A 56 5.45 2.85 -4.92
N PRO A 57 5.46 1.60 -5.42
CA PRO A 57 5.74 0.43 -4.60
C PRO A 57 7.15 0.47 -3.98
N ARG A 58 8.17 0.97 -4.68
CA ARG A 58 9.53 1.08 -4.11
C ARG A 58 9.60 2.09 -2.99
N ALA A 59 8.91 3.22 -3.15
CA ALA A 59 8.81 4.24 -2.10
C ALA A 59 8.07 3.71 -0.86
N ALA A 60 7.00 2.94 -1.04
CA ALA A 60 6.25 2.32 0.05
C ALA A 60 7.14 1.37 0.88
N VAL A 61 7.89 0.49 0.24
CA VAL A 61 8.80 -0.44 0.93
C VAL A 61 9.94 0.32 1.63
N ALA A 62 10.54 1.31 0.95
CA ALA A 62 11.59 2.13 1.53
C ALA A 62 11.11 2.90 2.79
N LYS A 63 9.86 3.39 2.79
CA LYS A 63 9.24 4.02 3.96
C LYS A 63 9.13 3.05 5.13
N LEU A 64 8.61 1.84 4.91
CA LEU A 64 8.52 0.81 5.97
C LEU A 64 9.90 0.43 6.51
N LYS A 65 10.88 0.21 5.64
CA LYS A 65 12.25 -0.10 6.04
C LYS A 65 12.90 1.01 6.86
N SER A 66 12.57 2.28 6.59
CA SER A 66 13.13 3.43 7.32
C SER A 66 12.73 3.48 8.79
N VAL A 67 11.59 2.88 9.14
CA VAL A 67 11.11 2.81 10.54
C VAL A 67 11.48 1.49 11.20
N ASP A 68 11.38 0.37 10.48
CA ASP A 68 11.73 -0.95 11.01
C ASP A 68 12.09 -1.91 9.88
N ALA A 69 13.38 -2.26 9.80
CA ALA A 69 13.90 -3.19 8.81
C ALA A 69 13.54 -4.67 9.11
N THR A 70 13.05 -4.99 10.30
CA THR A 70 12.67 -6.35 10.71
C THR A 70 11.20 -6.68 10.40
N LEU A 71 10.45 -5.74 9.82
CA LEU A 71 9.02 -5.93 9.49
C LEU A 71 8.77 -7.15 8.60
N ILE A 72 9.69 -7.45 7.67
CA ILE A 72 9.55 -8.59 6.76
C ILE A 72 9.69 -9.95 7.47
N ASP A 73 10.43 -9.99 8.57
CA ASP A 73 10.71 -11.21 9.34
C ASP A 73 9.58 -11.53 10.33
N ARG A 74 8.60 -10.62 10.46
CA ARG A 74 7.46 -10.81 11.35
C ARG A 74 6.55 -11.90 10.80
N LYS A 75 6.04 -12.73 11.71
CA LYS A 75 5.08 -13.78 11.37
C LYS A 75 3.71 -13.18 11.01
N PRO A 76 3.07 -13.58 9.90
CA PRO A 76 1.67 -13.24 9.63
C PRO A 76 0.73 -13.62 10.79
N GLY A 77 -0.15 -12.71 11.16
CA GLY A 77 -1.06 -12.85 12.30
C GLY A 77 -0.44 -12.48 13.65
N ALA A 78 0.80 -12.00 13.71
CA ALA A 78 1.43 -11.58 14.96
C ALA A 78 0.80 -10.30 15.53
N GLY A 79 0.17 -9.48 14.69
CA GLY A 79 -0.56 -8.30 15.13
C GLY A 79 -1.00 -7.40 13.97
N PRO A 80 -2.03 -6.58 14.16
CA PRO A 80 -2.69 -5.87 13.06
C PRO A 80 -1.78 -4.89 12.30
N VAL A 81 -0.85 -4.23 12.99
CA VAL A 81 0.10 -3.30 12.35
C VAL A 81 1.14 -4.06 11.53
N SER A 82 1.66 -5.17 12.06
CA SER A 82 2.60 -6.05 11.35
C SER A 82 1.96 -6.66 10.11
N ASP A 83 0.72 -7.13 10.22
CA ASP A 83 -0.03 -7.75 9.12
C ASP A 83 -0.27 -6.75 7.99
N ARG A 84 -0.63 -5.51 8.32
CA ARG A 84 -0.76 -4.43 7.33
C ARG A 84 0.57 -4.11 6.65
N ALA A 85 1.67 -4.04 7.41
CA ALA A 85 3.00 -3.83 6.83
C ALA A 85 3.39 -4.95 5.87
N LEU A 86 3.22 -6.21 6.27
CA LEU A 86 3.49 -7.38 5.44
C LEU A 86 2.64 -7.38 4.17
N ARG A 87 1.35 -7.05 4.28
CA ARG A 87 0.42 -6.88 3.16
C ARG A 87 0.90 -5.81 2.18
N VAL A 88 1.37 -4.66 2.65
CA VAL A 88 1.95 -3.60 1.80
C VAL A 88 3.20 -4.10 1.06
N ILE A 89 4.12 -4.78 1.74
CA ILE A 89 5.35 -5.30 1.14
C ILE A 89 5.03 -6.38 0.08
N ALA A 90 4.12 -7.31 0.38
CA ALA A 90 3.70 -8.35 -0.54
C ALA A 90 3.05 -7.77 -1.82
N ARG A 91 2.16 -6.79 -1.67
CA ARG A 91 1.57 -6.07 -2.82
C ARG A 91 2.62 -5.30 -3.62
N ALA A 92 3.58 -4.67 -2.96
CA ALA A 92 4.68 -3.98 -3.65
C ALA A 92 5.53 -4.95 -4.47
N ALA A 93 5.80 -6.17 -3.97
CA ALA A 93 6.46 -7.22 -4.72
C ALA A 93 5.66 -7.59 -5.98
N ALA A 94 4.35 -7.81 -5.86
CA ALA A 94 3.49 -8.11 -7.01
C ALA A 94 3.44 -6.98 -8.05
N ARG A 95 3.30 -5.73 -7.61
CA ARG A 95 3.23 -4.56 -8.51
C ARG A 95 4.53 -4.25 -9.23
N THR A 96 5.65 -4.75 -8.73
CA THR A 96 6.95 -4.68 -9.39
C THR A 96 7.29 -5.95 -10.18
N GLY A 97 6.40 -6.94 -10.19
CA GLY A 97 6.67 -8.27 -10.75
C GLY A 97 7.86 -8.98 -10.10
N GLY A 98 8.19 -8.62 -8.85
CA GLY A 98 9.38 -9.11 -8.16
C GLY A 98 10.70 -8.56 -8.72
N SER A 99 10.69 -7.61 -9.66
CA SER A 99 11.93 -7.06 -10.22
C SER A 99 12.66 -6.13 -9.24
N ALA A 100 11.92 -5.43 -8.39
CA ALA A 100 12.49 -4.48 -7.45
C ALA A 100 12.97 -5.21 -6.18
N PRO A 101 14.20 -4.95 -5.72
CA PRO A 101 14.63 -5.45 -4.44
C PRO A 101 13.81 -4.78 -3.33
N LEU A 102 13.36 -5.59 -2.38
CA LEU A 102 12.63 -5.14 -1.20
C LEU A 102 13.59 -4.54 -0.14
N GLY A 103 14.88 -4.84 -0.25
CA GLY A 103 15.98 -4.29 0.54
C GLY A 103 16.12 -4.92 1.93
N PHE A 104 15.75 -6.18 2.13
CA PHE A 104 15.80 -6.83 3.44
C PHE A 104 17.03 -7.73 3.59
N ALA A 105 17.43 -8.01 4.84
CA ALA A 105 18.53 -8.93 5.13
C ALA A 105 18.10 -10.33 4.67
N ASN A 106 18.90 -10.99 3.82
CA ASN A 106 18.61 -12.30 3.20
C ASN A 106 17.63 -12.27 2.02
N GLU A 107 17.42 -11.12 1.42
CA GLU A 107 16.70 -11.08 0.16
C GLU A 107 17.44 -11.87 -0.93
N PRO A 108 16.72 -12.69 -1.74
CA PRO A 108 17.34 -13.39 -2.85
C PRO A 108 17.91 -12.41 -3.88
N GLU A 109 19.16 -12.67 -4.29
CA GLU A 109 19.86 -11.96 -5.35
C GLU A 109 20.16 -12.91 -6.53
N GLY A 110 20.44 -12.34 -7.70
CA GLY A 110 20.82 -13.08 -8.90
C GLY A 110 19.65 -13.72 -9.66
N GLU A 111 19.97 -14.74 -10.44
CA GLU A 111 19.00 -15.44 -11.29
C GLU A 111 17.88 -16.08 -10.46
N GLY A 112 16.62 -15.85 -10.88
CA GLY A 112 15.45 -16.36 -10.18
C GLY A 112 15.06 -15.60 -8.91
N ALA A 113 15.76 -14.52 -8.54
CA ALA A 113 15.42 -13.70 -7.39
C ALA A 113 14.00 -13.11 -7.46
N GLU A 114 13.55 -12.74 -8.66
CA GLU A 114 12.21 -12.20 -8.89
C GLU A 114 11.12 -13.19 -8.49
N GLY A 115 11.23 -14.43 -8.97
CA GLY A 115 10.28 -15.50 -8.64
C GLY A 115 10.25 -15.77 -7.14
N LYS A 116 11.41 -15.84 -6.48
CA LYS A 116 11.50 -16.05 -5.02
C LYS A 116 10.83 -14.93 -4.22
N ARG A 117 10.90 -13.68 -4.68
CA ARG A 117 10.17 -12.57 -4.05
C ARG A 117 8.65 -12.70 -4.20
N ILE A 118 8.18 -13.11 -5.38
CA ILE A 118 6.75 -13.37 -5.59
C ILE A 118 6.29 -14.58 -4.77
N ASP A 119 7.08 -15.64 -4.68
CA ASP A 119 6.76 -16.81 -3.85
C ASP A 119 6.66 -16.44 -2.37
N TRP A 120 7.59 -15.61 -1.87
CA TRP A 120 7.50 -15.05 -0.52
C TRP A 120 6.21 -14.24 -0.33
N ALA A 121 5.88 -13.34 -1.26
CA ALA A 121 4.67 -12.52 -1.19
C ALA A 121 3.40 -13.38 -1.21
N THR A 122 3.38 -14.43 -2.04
CA THR A 122 2.28 -15.41 -2.09
C THR A 122 2.12 -16.12 -0.76
N ASN A 123 3.20 -16.60 -0.15
CA ASN A 123 3.14 -17.29 1.14
C ASN A 123 2.59 -16.38 2.24
N VAL A 124 3.10 -15.15 2.34
CA VAL A 124 2.61 -14.14 3.29
C VAL A 124 1.11 -13.89 3.10
N MET A 125 0.66 -13.66 1.86
CA MET A 125 -0.75 -13.37 1.60
C MET A 125 -1.66 -14.57 1.84
N ARG A 126 -1.19 -15.81 1.57
CA ARG A 126 -1.95 -17.02 1.92
C ARG A 126 -2.10 -17.19 3.42
N GLU A 127 -1.04 -16.97 4.18
CA GLU A 127 -1.11 -17.01 5.65
C GLU A 127 -2.06 -15.93 6.20
N LEU A 128 -1.99 -14.71 5.69
CA LEU A 128 -2.93 -13.64 6.08
C LEU A 128 -4.38 -14.00 5.73
N ALA A 129 -4.64 -14.55 4.53
CA ALA A 129 -5.96 -15.00 4.12
C ALA A 129 -6.51 -16.13 5.00
N GLN A 130 -5.66 -17.04 5.45
CA GLN A 130 -6.04 -18.09 6.41
C GLN A 130 -6.41 -17.52 7.79
N LYS A 131 -5.73 -16.45 8.22
CA LYS A 131 -6.03 -15.78 9.51
C LYS A 131 -7.30 -14.94 9.46
N GLN A 132 -7.69 -14.46 8.28
CA GLN A 132 -8.83 -13.58 8.07
C GLN A 132 -9.73 -14.14 6.96
N PRO A 133 -10.34 -15.32 7.17
CA PRO A 133 -11.17 -15.95 6.16
C PRO A 133 -12.40 -15.08 5.87
N GLY A 134 -12.73 -14.90 4.59
CA GLY A 134 -13.87 -14.09 4.15
C GLY A 134 -13.59 -12.59 4.02
N ASP A 135 -12.40 -12.11 4.37
CA ASP A 135 -12.00 -10.74 4.04
C ASP A 135 -11.77 -10.61 2.52
N ALA A 136 -12.68 -9.90 1.84
CA ALA A 136 -12.61 -9.66 0.41
C ALA A 136 -11.37 -8.85 0.00
N GLY A 137 -10.89 -7.98 0.88
CA GLY A 137 -9.71 -7.16 0.62
C GLY A 137 -8.43 -7.97 0.60
N ILE A 138 -8.27 -8.88 1.56
CA ILE A 138 -7.14 -9.81 1.61
C ILE A 138 -7.22 -10.82 0.46
N SER A 139 -8.43 -11.29 0.12
CA SER A 139 -8.65 -12.17 -1.03
C SER A 139 -8.30 -11.49 -2.36
N THR A 140 -8.67 -10.20 -2.50
CA THR A 140 -8.31 -9.37 -3.66
C THR A 140 -6.79 -9.24 -3.80
N ASP A 141 -6.10 -8.88 -2.71
CA ASP A 141 -4.66 -8.69 -2.74
C ASP A 141 -3.90 -10.01 -2.92
N LEU A 142 -4.37 -11.11 -2.32
CA LEU A 142 -3.81 -12.44 -2.56
C LEU A 142 -3.89 -12.77 -4.05
N ALA A 143 -5.05 -12.58 -4.67
CA ALA A 143 -5.22 -12.89 -6.09
C ALA A 143 -4.42 -11.94 -7.01
N GLU A 144 -4.23 -10.67 -6.62
CA GLU A 144 -3.28 -9.75 -7.27
C GLU A 144 -1.85 -10.32 -7.25
N VAL A 145 -1.40 -10.87 -6.10
CA VAL A 145 -0.08 -11.48 -5.98
C VAL A 145 0.04 -12.78 -6.78
N LEU A 146 -0.95 -13.69 -6.68
CA LEU A 146 -0.99 -14.94 -7.43
C LEU A 146 -0.91 -14.72 -8.95
N ALA A 147 -1.48 -13.61 -9.44
CA ALA A 147 -1.43 -13.26 -10.85
C ALA A 147 0.00 -13.00 -11.37
N GLY A 148 0.96 -12.73 -10.48
CA GLY A 148 2.38 -12.54 -10.82
C GLY A 148 3.11 -13.82 -11.22
N THR A 149 2.54 -15.00 -10.95
CA THR A 149 3.15 -16.29 -11.25
C THR A 149 2.32 -17.07 -12.26
N PRO A 150 2.84 -17.41 -13.45
CA PRO A 150 2.08 -18.13 -14.48
C PRO A 150 1.43 -19.43 -13.99
N ALA A 151 2.13 -20.19 -13.12
CA ALA A 151 1.62 -21.43 -12.54
C ALA A 151 0.39 -21.23 -11.63
N GLN A 152 0.22 -20.04 -11.05
CA GLN A 152 -0.89 -19.68 -10.16
C GLN A 152 -1.98 -18.85 -10.86
N GLY A 153 -1.77 -18.51 -12.14
CA GLY A 153 -2.70 -17.73 -12.96
C GLY A 153 -4.15 -18.25 -12.97
N PRO A 154 -4.39 -19.57 -13.13
CA PRO A 154 -5.76 -20.11 -13.08
C PRO A 154 -6.47 -19.89 -11.73
N GLU A 155 -5.73 -20.01 -10.62
CA GLU A 155 -6.28 -19.73 -9.28
C GLU A 155 -6.58 -18.24 -9.12
N ALA A 156 -5.62 -17.38 -9.49
CA ALA A 156 -5.78 -15.93 -9.46
C ALA A 156 -7.02 -15.48 -10.27
N GLN A 157 -7.17 -15.99 -11.49
CA GLN A 157 -8.27 -15.65 -12.38
C GLN A 157 -9.62 -16.09 -11.81
N ARG A 158 -9.69 -17.29 -11.23
CA ARG A 158 -10.90 -17.80 -10.57
C ARG A 158 -11.32 -16.88 -9.42
N VAL A 159 -10.40 -16.57 -8.50
CA VAL A 159 -10.68 -15.73 -7.32
C VAL A 159 -11.08 -14.31 -7.75
N LEU A 160 -10.34 -13.68 -8.66
CA LEU A 160 -10.67 -12.34 -9.15
C LEU A 160 -12.00 -12.31 -9.91
N THR A 161 -12.34 -13.32 -10.69
CA THR A 161 -13.64 -13.36 -11.40
C THR A 161 -14.80 -13.52 -10.42
N GLU A 162 -14.65 -14.30 -9.36
CA GLU A 162 -15.65 -14.44 -8.31
C GLU A 162 -15.86 -13.12 -7.56
N LEU A 163 -14.77 -12.45 -7.18
CA LEU A 163 -14.82 -11.14 -6.52
C LEU A 163 -15.39 -10.06 -7.45
N GLU A 164 -15.06 -10.06 -8.74
CA GLU A 164 -15.63 -9.14 -9.74
C GLU A 164 -17.16 -9.32 -9.85
N GLY A 165 -17.63 -10.56 -9.90
CA GLY A 165 -19.07 -10.88 -9.99
C GLY A 165 -19.87 -10.41 -8.78
N ALA A 166 -19.23 -10.32 -7.61
CA ALA A 166 -19.81 -9.81 -6.37
C ALA A 166 -19.53 -8.31 -6.13
N ASP A 167 -18.82 -7.63 -7.04
CA ASP A 167 -18.32 -6.25 -6.89
C ASP A 167 -17.45 -6.03 -5.63
N LEU A 168 -16.64 -7.02 -5.29
CA LEU A 168 -15.79 -7.06 -4.09
C LEU A 168 -14.30 -6.84 -4.37
N ILE A 169 -13.90 -6.54 -5.61
CA ILE A 169 -12.52 -6.15 -5.91
C ILE A 169 -12.25 -4.74 -5.38
N ILE A 170 -11.37 -4.63 -4.38
CA ILE A 170 -11.10 -3.35 -3.68
C ILE A 170 -9.95 -2.52 -4.27
N SER A 171 -9.24 -3.01 -5.30
CA SER A 171 -8.07 -2.33 -5.85
C SER A 171 -8.09 -2.25 -7.37
N GLY A 172 -7.73 -1.09 -7.92
CA GLY A 172 -7.52 -0.93 -9.36
C GLY A 172 -6.44 -1.84 -9.92
N HIS A 173 -5.38 -2.12 -9.14
CA HIS A 173 -4.30 -3.02 -9.57
C HIS A 173 -4.77 -4.47 -9.71
N ALA A 174 -5.72 -4.92 -8.89
CA ALA A 174 -6.35 -6.22 -9.03
C ALA A 174 -7.22 -6.33 -10.28
N TYR A 175 -7.93 -5.26 -10.67
CA TYR A 175 -8.60 -5.21 -11.98
C TYR A 175 -7.59 -5.29 -13.14
N ALA A 176 -6.46 -4.59 -13.07
CA ALA A 176 -5.41 -4.72 -14.07
C ALA A 176 -4.82 -6.15 -14.12
N ALA A 177 -4.66 -6.80 -12.98
CA ALA A 177 -4.24 -8.20 -12.92
C ALA A 177 -5.25 -9.14 -13.59
N LEU A 178 -6.55 -8.95 -13.33
CA LEU A 178 -7.61 -9.72 -14.00
C LEU A 178 -7.59 -9.51 -15.52
N ALA A 179 -7.42 -8.27 -15.97
CA ALA A 179 -7.30 -7.95 -17.39
C ALA A 179 -6.13 -8.71 -18.05
N ARG A 180 -4.96 -8.75 -17.40
CA ARG A 180 -3.78 -9.50 -17.86
C ARG A 180 -4.02 -11.01 -17.93
N LEU A 181 -4.65 -11.57 -16.90
CA LEU A 181 -4.98 -13.00 -16.88
C LEU A 181 -5.96 -13.36 -18.01
N ARG A 182 -6.94 -12.49 -18.30
CA ARG A 182 -7.87 -12.64 -19.41
C ARG A 182 -7.17 -12.55 -20.77
N SER A 183 -6.22 -11.62 -20.95
CA SER A 183 -5.46 -11.52 -22.20
C SER A 183 -4.49 -12.69 -22.42
N ALA A 184 -4.00 -13.32 -21.36
CA ALA A 184 -3.14 -14.51 -21.46
C ALA A 184 -3.95 -15.81 -21.72
N SER A 185 -5.25 -15.81 -21.42
CA SER A 185 -6.10 -17.00 -21.47
C SER A 185 -6.76 -17.21 -22.83
N HIS A 186 -6.01 -17.76 -23.79
CA HIS A 186 -6.55 -18.20 -25.08
C HIS A 186 -6.20 -19.68 -25.37
N PRO A 187 -6.87 -20.66 -24.75
CA PRO A 187 -6.73 -22.06 -25.16
C PRO A 187 -7.16 -22.28 -26.61
N ASP A 188 -6.65 -23.36 -27.22
CA ASP A 188 -7.06 -23.90 -28.52
C ASP A 188 -8.59 -23.98 -28.62
N ARG A 189 -9.18 -23.21 -29.54
CA ARG A 189 -10.63 -23.04 -29.66
C ARG A 189 -11.11 -23.33 -31.08
N PRO A 190 -12.33 -23.87 -31.26
CA PRO A 190 -12.88 -24.09 -32.59
C PRO A 190 -13.08 -22.77 -33.35
N ALA A 191 -12.61 -22.72 -34.59
CA ALA A 191 -12.47 -21.49 -35.37
C ALA A 191 -13.77 -20.67 -35.48
N PHE A 192 -14.93 -21.33 -35.55
CA PHE A 192 -16.23 -20.68 -35.77
C PHE A 192 -16.72 -19.80 -34.62
N LEU A 193 -16.25 -20.02 -33.39
CA LEU A 193 -16.59 -19.16 -32.22
C LEU A 193 -15.50 -18.17 -31.86
N SER A 194 -14.33 -18.28 -32.51
CA SER A 194 -13.14 -17.53 -32.11
C SER A 194 -13.37 -16.02 -32.15
N ALA A 195 -13.92 -15.48 -33.25
CA ALA A 195 -14.11 -14.05 -33.42
C ALA A 195 -15.09 -13.43 -32.40
N ALA A 196 -16.28 -14.01 -32.24
CA ALA A 196 -17.30 -13.50 -31.32
C ALA A 196 -16.82 -13.57 -29.86
N ARG A 197 -16.13 -14.66 -29.48
CA ARG A 197 -15.59 -14.81 -28.13
C ARG A 197 -14.43 -13.85 -27.87
N THR A 198 -13.52 -13.70 -28.82
CA THR A 198 -12.43 -12.72 -28.73
C THR A 198 -12.97 -11.31 -28.57
N ALA A 199 -14.04 -10.93 -29.29
CA ALA A 199 -14.69 -9.63 -29.10
C ALA A 199 -15.24 -9.44 -27.66
N LEU A 200 -15.87 -10.48 -27.10
CA LEU A 200 -16.36 -10.45 -25.71
C LEU A 200 -15.22 -10.39 -24.68
N ASP A 201 -14.17 -11.20 -24.87
CA ASP A 201 -12.99 -11.23 -24.00
C ASP A 201 -12.30 -9.84 -24.02
N ASN A 202 -12.13 -9.24 -25.20
CA ASN A 202 -11.60 -7.88 -25.35
C ASN A 202 -12.49 -6.84 -24.67
N GLY A 203 -13.82 -6.96 -24.78
CA GLY A 203 -14.75 -6.08 -24.09
C GLY A 203 -14.58 -6.13 -22.56
N ARG A 204 -14.42 -7.33 -22.00
CA ARG A 204 -14.17 -7.51 -20.55
C ARG A 204 -12.84 -6.91 -20.12
N ILE A 205 -11.77 -7.14 -20.89
CA ILE A 205 -10.46 -6.53 -20.65
C ILE A 205 -10.58 -5.00 -20.61
N GLN A 206 -11.28 -4.38 -21.56
CA GLN A 206 -11.46 -2.93 -21.57
C GLN A 206 -12.26 -2.41 -20.37
N ILE A 207 -13.28 -3.16 -19.93
CA ILE A 207 -14.05 -2.83 -18.70
C ILE A 207 -13.14 -2.88 -17.47
N ASP A 208 -12.31 -3.91 -17.33
CA ASP A 208 -11.38 -4.06 -16.21
C ASP A 208 -10.37 -2.90 -16.16
N LEU A 209 -9.78 -2.55 -17.31
CA LEU A 209 -8.84 -1.42 -17.41
C LEU A 209 -9.54 -0.08 -17.11
N ALA A 210 -10.79 0.10 -17.55
CA ALA A 210 -11.59 1.28 -17.20
C ALA A 210 -11.93 1.34 -15.69
N ARG A 211 -12.15 0.21 -15.03
CA ARG A 211 -12.31 0.14 -13.56
C ARG A 211 -10.99 0.48 -12.86
N CYS A 212 -9.88 -0.11 -13.30
CA CYS A 212 -8.54 0.22 -12.81
C CYS A 212 -8.29 1.73 -12.83
N SER A 213 -8.46 2.37 -13.99
CA SER A 213 -8.15 3.79 -14.17
C SER A 213 -9.02 4.75 -13.36
N ARG A 214 -10.18 4.30 -12.88
CA ARG A 214 -11.04 5.05 -11.95
C ARG A 214 -10.61 4.91 -10.49
N MET A 215 -9.92 3.82 -10.15
CA MET A 215 -9.55 3.48 -8.77
C MET A 215 -8.10 3.82 -8.43
N THR A 216 -7.19 3.81 -9.39
CA THR A 216 -5.77 4.14 -9.16
C THR A 216 -5.36 5.43 -9.85
N LYS A 217 -4.41 6.14 -9.23
CA LYS A 217 -3.74 7.31 -9.83
C LYS A 217 -2.64 6.88 -10.80
N ASP A 218 -2.17 5.65 -10.69
CA ASP A 218 -1.17 5.07 -11.57
C ASP A 218 -1.81 4.58 -12.87
N LYS A 219 -1.83 5.45 -13.87
CA LYS A 219 -2.36 5.12 -15.20
C LYS A 219 -1.53 4.05 -15.91
N ALA A 220 -0.23 3.95 -15.61
CA ALA A 220 0.65 2.98 -16.26
C ALA A 220 0.31 1.55 -15.78
N ALA A 221 -0.07 1.40 -14.51
CA ALA A 221 -0.55 0.13 -13.98
C ALA A 221 -1.84 -0.39 -14.64
N CYS A 222 -2.66 0.49 -15.22
CA CYS A 222 -3.90 0.14 -15.91
C CYS A 222 -3.66 -0.24 -17.37
N SER A 223 -2.80 -1.22 -17.58
CA SER A 223 -2.52 -1.82 -18.88
C SER A 223 -2.36 -3.34 -18.77
N VAL A 224 -2.43 -4.02 -19.90
CA VAL A 224 -2.13 -5.46 -20.01
C VAL A 224 -0.63 -5.76 -20.04
N ALA A 225 0.22 -4.72 -19.98
CA ALA A 225 1.67 -4.88 -19.97
C ALA A 225 2.16 -5.54 -18.68
N ASP A 226 3.34 -6.17 -18.75
CA ASP A 226 3.96 -6.83 -17.59
C ASP A 226 4.25 -5.78 -16.48
N PRO A 227 3.86 -6.04 -15.21
CA PRO A 227 4.20 -5.18 -14.07
C PRO A 227 5.69 -4.80 -13.98
N ARG A 228 6.60 -5.65 -14.46
CA ARG A 228 8.04 -5.36 -14.52
C ARG A 228 8.35 -4.13 -15.36
N GLU A 229 7.76 -4.06 -16.55
CA GLU A 229 7.95 -2.94 -17.48
C GLU A 229 7.42 -1.63 -16.90
N ILE A 230 6.27 -1.70 -16.23
CA ILE A 230 5.65 -0.56 -15.56
C ILE A 230 6.57 -0.03 -14.45
N SER A 231 7.06 -0.93 -13.59
CA SER A 231 7.88 -0.57 -12.45
C SER A 231 9.29 -0.06 -12.80
N ALA A 232 9.80 -0.39 -13.98
CA ALA A 232 11.09 0.12 -14.46
C ALA A 232 11.08 1.66 -14.61
N SER A 233 9.91 2.25 -14.80
CA SER A 233 9.73 3.71 -14.91
C SER A 233 9.64 4.44 -13.55
N GLU A 234 9.53 3.71 -12.43
CA GLU A 234 9.42 4.33 -11.11
C GLU A 234 10.74 5.03 -10.73
N PRO A 235 10.70 6.33 -10.38
CA PRO A 235 11.88 7.04 -9.89
C PRO A 235 12.48 6.34 -8.67
N LYS A 236 13.80 6.45 -8.50
CA LYS A 236 14.47 5.97 -7.29
C LYS A 236 13.81 6.61 -6.06
N PRO A 237 13.44 5.83 -5.03
CA PRO A 237 12.79 6.38 -3.85
C PRO A 237 13.69 7.41 -3.16
N PRO A 238 13.10 8.48 -2.57
CA PRO A 238 13.87 9.44 -1.81
C PRO A 238 14.48 8.78 -0.57
N ALA A 239 15.57 9.36 -0.05
CA ALA A 239 16.09 8.96 1.25
C ALA A 239 15.11 9.43 2.33
N TYR A 240 14.52 8.49 3.07
CA TYR A 240 13.70 8.81 4.23
C TYR A 240 14.60 9.07 5.43
N ALA A 241 14.37 10.18 6.13
CA ALA A 241 15.04 10.46 7.39
C ALA A 241 14.65 9.37 8.40
N LYS A 242 15.64 8.79 9.07
CA LYS A 242 15.37 7.87 10.19
C LYS A 242 14.61 8.64 11.27
N PRO A 243 13.55 8.07 11.85
CA PRO A 243 12.90 8.68 13.01
C PRO A 243 13.94 8.96 14.09
N ALA A 244 13.91 10.15 14.67
CA ALA A 244 14.74 10.44 15.83
C ALA A 244 14.32 9.49 16.95
N VAL A 245 15.21 8.56 17.34
CA VAL A 245 14.99 7.73 18.51
C VAL A 245 15.10 8.68 19.72
N PRO A 246 14.02 8.91 20.48
CA PRO A 246 14.13 9.76 21.66
C PRO A 246 15.20 9.16 22.57
N ALA A 247 16.18 9.97 22.96
CA ALA A 247 17.22 9.54 23.87
C ALA A 247 16.53 8.92 25.09
N ARG A 248 16.78 7.63 25.35
CA ARG A 248 16.28 6.98 26.56
C ARG A 248 16.79 7.82 27.72
N SER A 249 15.90 8.55 28.37
CA SER A 249 16.21 9.20 29.64
C SER A 249 16.58 8.07 30.58
N ASN A 250 17.87 7.92 30.86
CA ASN A 250 18.38 7.03 31.90
C ASN A 250 17.93 7.62 33.23
N SER A 251 16.64 7.47 33.54
CA SER A 251 16.11 7.65 34.89
C SER A 251 16.58 6.44 35.70
N SER A 252 17.88 6.41 35.99
CA SER A 252 18.41 5.73 37.15
C SER A 252 17.80 6.41 38.37
N LEU A 253 16.58 6.00 38.71
CA LEU A 253 16.03 6.11 40.06
C LEU A 253 16.90 5.20 40.94
N LEU A 254 18.12 5.68 41.22
CA LEU A 254 19.02 5.16 42.22
C LEU A 254 18.29 5.24 43.56
N GLY A 255 18.32 4.11 44.25
CA GLY A 255 17.54 3.86 45.45
C GLY A 255 17.75 4.90 46.54
N LEU A 256 16.62 5.35 47.09
CA LEU A 256 16.53 5.81 48.47
C LEU A 256 15.46 4.97 49.15
N ILE A 257 15.79 3.71 49.47
CA ILE A 257 15.04 2.92 50.44
C ILE A 257 15.97 2.68 51.63
N ARG A 258 15.71 3.50 52.65
CA ARG A 258 15.94 3.37 54.10
C ARG A 258 16.59 2.08 54.60
N THR A 259 17.65 2.26 55.38
CA THR A 259 17.86 1.55 56.66
C THR A 259 17.85 2.55 57.78
#